data_AF-A0A942IPN4-F1
#
_entry.id   AF-A0A942IPN4-F1
#
_cell.length_a   1.000
_cell.length_b   1.000
_cell.length_c   1.000
_cell.angle_alpha   90.00
_cell.angle_beta   90.00
_cell.angle_gamma   90.00
#
_symmetry.space_group_name_H-M   'P 1'
#
loop_
_entity.id
_entity.type
_entity.pdbx_description
1 polymer ?
#
loop_
_entity_poly.entity_id
_entity_poly.type
_entity_poly.pdbx_seq_one_letter_code
_entity_poly.pdbx_strand_id
1 'polypeptide(L)' 'MTLDKARQMLAAQAGFGGSYSANGARLVLAEVQHEHGIEAADRLIVELELERIFGFVPGQDFSLYSWKK' A
#
# COMPACT_ATOMS: atom_id res chain seq x y z
N MET A 1 -1.48 -6.17 -9.91
CA MET A 1 -2.73 -5.39 -10.14
C MET A 1 -2.45 -4.07 -10.85
N THR A 2 -3.47 -3.41 -11.45
CA THR A 2 -3.30 -2.02 -11.97
C THR A 2 -3.24 -1.00 -10.83
N LEU A 3 -2.56 0.13 -11.05
CA LEU A 3 -2.44 1.21 -10.05
C LEU A 3 -3.80 1.81 -9.66
N ASP A 4 -4.73 1.95 -10.60
CA ASP A 4 -6.09 2.42 -10.29
C ASP A 4 -6.83 1.47 -9.35
N LYS A 5 -6.66 0.15 -9.55
CA LYS A 5 -7.28 -0.83 -8.66
C LYS A 5 -6.63 -0.79 -7.27
N ALA A 6 -5.31 -0.65 -7.20
CA ALA A 6 -4.59 -0.49 -5.94
C ALA A 6 -5.09 0.73 -5.17
N ARG A 7 -5.21 1.88 -5.85
CA ARG A 7 -5.73 3.12 -5.28
C ARG A 7 -7.13 2.94 -4.68
N GLN A 8 -8.05 2.33 -5.41
CA GLN A 8 -9.40 2.05 -4.90
C GLN A 8 -9.39 1.17 -3.65
N MET A 9 -8.56 0.12 -3.64
CA MET A 9 -8.46 -0.78 -2.50
C MET A 9 -7.85 -0.08 -1.27
N LEU A 10 -6.77 0.67 -1.47
CA LEU A 10 -6.10 1.42 -0.40
C LEU A 10 -7.01 2.50 0.17
N ALA A 11 -7.75 3.24 -0.67
CA ALA A 11 -8.71 4.24 -0.22
C ALA A 11 -9.81 3.62 0.65
N ALA A 12 -10.32 2.44 0.28
CA ALA A 12 -11.29 1.72 1.10
C ALA A 12 -10.68 1.30 2.46
N GLN A 13 -9.45 0.77 2.48
CA GLN A 13 -8.77 0.43 3.72
C GLN A 13 -8.56 1.66 4.61
N ALA A 14 -8.06 2.75 4.04
CA ALA A 14 -7.83 4.02 4.72
C ALA A 14 -9.12 4.60 5.34
N GLY A 15 -10.26 4.45 4.66
CA GLY A 15 -11.56 4.87 5.16
C GLY A 15 -12.05 4.08 6.39
N PHE A 16 -11.68 2.80 6.52
CA PHE A 16 -12.01 1.99 7.69
C PHE A 16 -11.01 2.17 8.84
N GLY A 17 -9.72 2.25 8.54
CA GLY A 17 -8.66 2.35 9.54
C GLY A 17 -8.47 1.08 10.39
N GLY A 18 -7.63 1.16 11.42
CA GLY A 18 -7.38 0.05 12.34
C GLY A 18 -6.44 -1.05 11.80
N SER A 19 -6.15 -2.04 12.66
CA SER A 19 -5.08 -3.03 12.42
C SER A 19 -5.38 -4.01 11.28
N TYR A 20 -6.65 -4.40 11.08
CA TYR A 20 -7.05 -5.27 9.97
C TYR A 20 -6.90 -4.56 8.62
N SER A 21 -7.34 -3.31 8.52
CA SER A 21 -7.18 -2.53 7.30
C SER A 21 -5.73 -2.16 7.01
N ALA A 22 -4.91 -1.92 8.04
CA ALA A 22 -3.47 -1.77 7.90
C ALA A 22 -2.85 -3.03 7.26
N ASN A 23 -3.22 -4.23 7.73
CA ASN A 23 -2.73 -5.48 7.14
C ASN A 23 -3.17 -5.65 5.67
N GLY A 24 -4.42 -5.33 5.35
CA GLY A 24 -4.89 -5.35 3.96
C GLY A 24 -4.14 -4.37 3.06
N ALA A 25 -3.94 -3.14 3.53
CA ALA A 25 -3.21 -2.11 2.79
C ALA A 25 -1.73 -2.48 2.56
N ARG A 26 -1.07 -3.08 3.55
CA ARG A 26 0.30 -3.59 3.44
C ARG A 26 0.45 -4.62 2.31
N LEU A 27 -0.49 -5.56 2.18
CA LEU A 27 -0.47 -6.56 1.11
C LEU A 27 -0.68 -5.93 -0.26
N VAL A 28 -1.52 -4.89 -0.36
CA VAL A 28 -1.71 -4.14 -1.60
C VAL A 28 -0.43 -3.38 -1.99
N LEU A 29 0.23 -2.71 -1.04
CA LEU A 29 1.50 -2.02 -1.29
C LEU A 29 2.63 -2.98 -1.70
N ALA A 30 2.70 -4.17 -1.10
CA ALA A 30 3.66 -5.19 -1.49
C ALA A 30 3.51 -5.62 -2.95
N GLU A 31 2.27 -5.85 -3.39
CA GLU A 31 1.97 -6.22 -4.77
C GLU A 31 2.21 -5.04 -5.74
N VAL A 32 1.91 -3.80 -5.34
CA VAL A 32 2.24 -2.60 -6.14
C VAL A 32 3.74 -2.46 -6.31
N GLN A 33 4.51 -2.58 -5.22
CA GLN A 33 5.97 -2.47 -5.28
C GLN A 33 6.57 -3.57 -6.15
N HIS A 34 6.05 -4.80 -6.08
CA HIS A 34 6.49 -5.90 -6.92
C HIS A 34 6.24 -5.65 -8.41
N GLU A 35 5.06 -5.16 -8.79
CA GLU A 35 4.70 -5.00 -10.21
C GLU A 35 5.09 -3.64 -10.83
N HIS A 36 5.12 -2.57 -10.04
CA HIS A 36 5.28 -1.18 -10.51
C HIS A 36 6.45 -0.46 -9.86
N GLY A 37 7.15 -1.10 -8.93
CA GLY A 37 8.31 -0.54 -8.23
C GLY A 37 7.95 0.32 -7.02
N ILE A 38 8.98 0.64 -6.23
CA ILE A 38 8.86 1.36 -4.96
C ILE A 38 8.27 2.76 -5.14
N GLU A 39 8.62 3.46 -6.22
CA GLU A 39 8.09 4.80 -6.49
C GLU A 39 6.56 4.82 -6.67
N ALA A 40 5.99 3.73 -7.23
CA ALA A 40 4.55 3.64 -7.40
C ALA A 40 3.83 3.40 -6.07
N ALA A 41 4.44 2.62 -5.16
CA ALA A 41 3.94 2.45 -3.81
C ALA A 41 4.03 3.77 -3.02
N ASP A 42 5.16 4.48 -3.12
CA ASP A 42 5.38 5.76 -2.45
C ASP A 42 4.36 6.82 -2.86
N ARG A 43 4.06 6.91 -4.16
CA ARG A 43 3.02 7.81 -4.66
C ARG A 43 1.66 7.52 -4.01
N LEU A 44 1.29 6.25 -3.86
CA LEU A 44 0.02 5.86 -3.23
C LEU A 44 0.03 6.11 -1.71
N ILE A 45 1.18 5.95 -1.04
CA ILE A 45 1.34 6.28 0.38
C ILE A 45 1.08 7.76 0.61
N VAL A 46 1.65 8.63 -0.23
CA VAL A 46 1.46 10.09 -0.13
C VAL A 46 0.06 10.49 -0.53
N GLU A 47 -0.45 9.98 -1.67
CA GLU A 47 -1.77 10.34 -2.21
C GLU A 47 -2.92 10.03 -1.23
N LEU A 48 -2.80 8.95 -0.46
CA LEU A 48 -3.86 8.46 0.43
C LEU A 48 -3.55 8.66 1.92
N GLU A 49 -2.54 9.45 2.25
CA GLU A 49 -2.09 9.75 3.63
C GLU A 49 -1.83 8.50 4.49
N LEU A 50 -1.32 7.43 3.88
CA LEU A 50 -1.19 6.13 4.55
C LEU A 50 -0.16 6.14 5.68
N GLU A 51 0.78 7.08 5.65
CA GLU A 51 1.70 7.33 6.75
C GLU A 51 0.94 7.80 8.01
N ARG A 52 0.05 8.78 7.87
CA ARG A 52 -0.75 9.31 8.98
C ARG A 52 -1.74 8.27 9.51
N ILE A 53 -2.32 7.45 8.63
CA ILE A 53 -3.39 6.52 8.98
C ILE A 53 -2.85 5.20 9.53
N PHE A 54 -1.78 4.67 8.92
CA PHE A 54 -1.25 3.34 9.22
C PHE A 54 0.24 3.30 9.58
N GLY A 55 0.98 4.40 9.40
CA GLY A 55 2.42 4.44 9.65
C GLY A 55 3.29 3.88 8.51
N PHE A 56 2.75 3.76 7.30
CA PHE A 56 3.54 3.36 6.12
C PHE A 56 4.32 4.56 5.59
N VAL A 57 5.64 4.45 5.53
CA VAL A 57 6.52 5.57 5.16
C VAL A 57 6.99 5.37 3.71
N PRO A 58 7.09 6.43 2.88
CA PRO A 58 7.73 6.33 1.57
C PRO A 58 9.16 5.78 1.67
N GLY A 59 9.56 4.95 0.71
CA GLY A 59 10.84 4.23 0.71
C GLY A 59 10.86 2.97 1.60
N GLN A 60 9.76 2.65 2.28
CA GLN A 60 9.63 1.40 3.02
C GLN A 60 9.59 0.20 2.06
N ASP A 61 10.35 -0.84 2.38
CA ASP A 61 10.32 -2.08 1.63
C ASP A 61 9.17 -2.99 2.09
N PHE A 62 8.23 -3.25 1.19
CA PHE A 62 7.11 -4.17 1.36
C PHE A 62 7.32 -5.53 0.69
N SER A 63 8.47 -5.76 0.04
CA SER A 63 8.75 -6.99 -0.72
C SER A 63 8.64 -8.26 0.13
N LEU A 64 8.98 -8.17 1.43
CA LEU A 64 8.85 -9.25 2.42
C LEU A 64 7.42 -9.74 2.64
N TYR A 65 6.42 -8.98 2.18
CA TYR A 65 5.00 -9.30 2.33
C TYR A 65 4.34 -9.71 1.00
N SER A 66 5.11 -9.69 -0.10
CA SER A 66 4.68 -10.24 -1.39
C SER A 66 4.81 -11.76 -1.35
N TRP A 67 3.78 -12.48 -1.80
CA TRP A 67 3.83 -13.93 -2.00
C TRP A 67 4.45 -14.32 -3.36
N LYS A 68 4.66 -13.34 -4.25
CA LYS A 68 5.34 -13.53 -5.53
C LYS A 68 6.84 -13.38 -5.27
N LYS A 69 7.58 -14.47 -5.46
CA LYS A 69 9.05 -14.49 -5.44
C LYS A 69 9.63 -13.78 -6.65
#